data_AF-A0AAE9IN02-F1
#
_entry.id   AF-A0AAE9IN02-F1
#
_cell.length_a   1.000
_cell.length_b   1.000
_cell.length_c   1.000
_cell.angle_alpha   90.00
_cell.angle_beta   90.00
_cell.angle_gamma   90.00
#
_symmetry.space_group_name_H-M   'P 1'
#
loop_
_entity.id
_entity.type
_entity.pdbx_description
1 polymer ?
#
loop_
_entity_poly.entity_id
_entity_poly.type
_entity_poly.pdbx_seq_one_letter_code
_entity_poly.pdbx_strand_id
1 'polypeptide(L)' 'MRWIECGHSICTDCAKKAAYDYYDHYLHCPHCSLPSVINGNLKRLHTNFSLIKFVSEIAKIREELEKAEVPEVPPEIID' A
#
# COMPACT_ATOMS: atom_id res chain seq x y z
N MET A 1 1.34 4.12 -3.77
CA MET A 1 1.62 4.84 -2.52
C MET A 1 1.68 6.34 -2.82
N ARG A 2 0.83 7.14 -2.19
CA ARG A 2 0.74 8.60 -2.31
C ARG A 2 1.43 9.26 -1.12
N TRP A 3 2.32 10.19 -1.41
CA TRP A 3 3.01 11.01 -0.43
C TRP A 3 2.17 12.27 -0.15
N ILE A 4 1.72 12.39 1.09
CA ILE A 4 0.96 13.53 1.61
C ILE A 4 1.95 14.64 2.00
N GLU A 5 1.56 15.91 1.92
CA GLU A 5 2.45 17.06 2.20
C GLU A 5 3.07 17.02 3.60
N CYS A 6 2.41 16.35 4.55
CA CYS A 6 2.93 16.14 5.91
C CYS A 6 4.08 15.12 6.03
N GLY A 7 4.54 14.49 4.94
CA GLY A 7 5.61 13.50 4.99
C GLY A 7 5.14 12.04 4.96
N HIS A 8 3.90 11.77 5.39
CA HIS A 8 3.36 10.41 5.45
C HIS A 8 2.99 9.86 4.06
N SER A 9 3.02 8.53 3.94
CA SER A 9 2.63 7.83 2.72
C SER A 9 1.45 6.90 2.99
N ILE A 10 0.48 6.87 2.09
CA ILE A 10 -0.67 5.96 2.14
C ILE A 10 -0.84 5.23 0.81
N CYS A 11 -1.53 4.08 0.77
CA CYS A 11 -1.78 3.40 -0.51
C CYS A 11 -2.76 4.20 -1.39
N THR A 12 -2.77 3.92 -2.69
CA THR A 12 -3.59 4.67 -3.65
C THR A 12 -5.08 4.53 -3.34
N ASP A 13 -5.53 3.37 -2.87
CA ASP A 13 -6.95 3.14 -2.58
C ASP A 13 -7.37 3.78 -1.25
N CYS A 14 -6.51 3.76 -0.23
CA CYS A 14 -6.72 4.56 0.98
C CYS A 14 -6.79 6.07 0.66
N ALA A 15 -5.98 6.55 -0.30
CA ALA A 15 -6.03 7.94 -0.71
C ALA A 15 -7.34 8.31 -1.42
N LYS A 16 -7.89 7.42 -2.25
CA LYS A 16 -9.22 7.60 -2.87
C LYS A 16 -10.31 7.69 -1.82
N LYS A 17 -10.30 6.76 -0.86
CA LYS A 17 -11.29 6.75 0.23
C LYS A 17 -11.20 8.04 1.07
N ALA A 18 -9.99 8.42 1.48
CA ALA A 18 -9.78 9.61 2.29
C ALA A 18 -10.12 10.91 1.55
N ALA A 19 -9.95 10.98 0.23
CA ALA A 19 -10.33 12.15 -0.57
C ALA A 19 -11.86 12.28 -0.71
N TYR A 20 -12.56 11.16 -0.90
CA TYR A 20 -14.02 11.13 -1.04
C TYR A 20 -14.73 11.75 0.16
N ASP A 21 -14.22 11.51 1.36
CA ASP A 21 -14.76 12.06 2.62
C ASP A 21 -14.69 13.61 2.69
N TYR A 22 -13.88 14.26 1.83
CA TYR A 22 -13.69 15.72 1.78
C TYR A 22 -13.95 16.32 0.40
N TYR A 23 -14.94 15.77 -0.33
CA TYR A 23 -15.37 16.26 -1.64
C TYR A 23 -14.24 16.31 -2.68
N ASP A 24 -13.25 15.42 -2.54
CA ASP A 24 -12.07 15.31 -3.40
C ASP A 24 -11.20 16.58 -3.50
N HIS A 25 -11.45 17.64 -2.73
CA HIS A 25 -10.63 18.87 -2.76
C HIS A 25 -9.40 18.75 -1.89
N TYR A 26 -9.55 18.07 -0.75
CA TYR A 26 -8.52 17.89 0.26
C TYR A 26 -8.34 16.41 0.56
N LEU A 27 -7.14 16.07 0.98
CA LEU A 27 -6.84 14.79 1.59
C LEU A 27 -6.24 15.06 2.96
N HIS A 28 -6.95 14.64 4.02
CA HIS A 28 -6.43 14.71 5.39
C HIS A 28 -5.59 13.47 5.68
N CYS A 29 -4.40 13.68 6.23
CA CYS A 29 -3.53 12.57 6.62
C CYS A 29 -4.20 11.71 7.71
N PRO A 30 -4.34 10.39 7.52
CA PRO A 30 -4.90 9.52 8.56
C PRO A 30 -4.07 9.46 9.86
N HIS A 31 -2.79 9.85 9.82
CA HIS A 31 -1.89 9.78 10.98
C HIS A 31 -1.88 11.06 11.80
N CYS A 32 -1.86 12.23 11.15
CA CYS A 32 -1.68 13.52 11.82
C CYS A 32 -2.77 14.55 11.49
N SER A 33 -3.78 14.17 10.69
CA SER A 33 -4.89 15.03 10.25
C SER A 33 -4.49 16.31 9.51
N LEU A 34 -3.21 16.46 9.12
CA LEU A 34 -2.78 17.59 8.31
C LEU A 34 -3.34 17.48 6.89
N PRO A 35 -3.93 18.56 6.33
CA PRO A 35 -4.51 18.54 5.00
C PRO A 35 -3.44 18.62 3.91
N SER A 36 -3.77 18.09 2.74
CA SER A 36 -3.07 18.35 1.48
C SER A 36 -4.06 18.70 0.39
N VAL A 37 -3.70 19.67 -0.46
CA VAL A 37 -4.59 20.17 -1.51
C VAL A 37 -4.46 19.30 -2.76
N ILE A 38 -5.56 18.65 -3.15
CA ILE A 38 -5.58 17.73 -4.31
C ILE A 38 -6.52 18.18 -5.43
N ASN A 39 -7.47 19.09 -5.18
CA ASN A 39 -8.38 19.66 -6.19
C ASN A 39 -8.96 18.63 -7.18
N GLY A 40 -9.53 17.54 -6.69
CA GLY A 40 -10.13 16.48 -7.48
C GLY A 40 -9.13 15.50 -8.12
N ASN A 41 -7.82 15.70 -7.93
CA ASN A 41 -6.79 14.96 -8.63
C ASN A 41 -5.69 14.45 -7.70
N LEU A 42 -5.85 13.19 -7.25
CA LEU A 42 -4.85 12.48 -6.45
C LEU A 42 -3.48 12.31 -7.14
N LYS A 43 -3.38 12.48 -8.47
CA LYS A 43 -2.09 12.44 -9.16
C LYS A 43 -1.20 13.66 -8.82
N ARG A 44 -1.74 14.69 -8.19
CA ARG A 44 -0.97 15.82 -7.65
C ARG A 44 -0.08 15.43 -6.48
N LEU A 45 -0.47 14.40 -5.73
CA LEU A 45 0.38 13.82 -4.70
C LEU A 45 1.46 12.95 -5.34
N HIS A 46 2.71 13.19 -4.95
CA HIS A 46 3.85 12.42 -5.43
C HIS A 46 3.68 10.93 -5.12
N THR A 47 4.14 10.09 -6.06
CA THR A 47 4.19 8.65 -5.84
C THR A 47 5.48 8.30 -5.10
N ASN A 48 5.37 7.61 -3.97
CA ASN A 48 6.55 7.11 -3.25
C ASN A 48 6.99 5.77 -3.86
N PHE A 49 7.89 5.83 -4.85
CA PHE A 49 8.38 4.65 -5.57
C PHE A 49 9.25 3.74 -4.69
N SER A 50 10.02 4.30 -3.76
CA SER A 50 10.85 3.53 -2.83
C SER A 50 9.98 2.63 -1.94
N LEU A 51 8.91 3.16 -1.35
CA LEU A 51 7.98 2.34 -0.57
C LEU A 51 7.26 1.29 -1.41
N ILE A 52 6.92 1.59 -2.67
CA ILE A 52 6.33 0.57 -3.57
C ILE A 52 7.31 -0.58 -3.77
N LYS A 53 8.60 -0.29 -3.98
CA LYS A 53 9.64 -1.31 -4.13
C LYS A 53 9.76 -2.16 -2.87
N PHE A 54 9.89 -1.54 -1.69
CA PHE A 54 10.01 -2.27 -0.43
C PHE A 54 8.80 -3.14 -0.12
N VAL A 55 7.57 -2.62 -0.29
CA VAL A 55 6.35 -3.40 -0.05
C VAL A 55 6.27 -4.59 -1.01
N SER A 56 6.66 -4.40 -2.27
CA SER A 56 6.70 -5.49 -3.26
C SER A 56 7.73 -6.56 -2.90
N GLU A 57 8.91 -6.16 -2.42
CA GLU A 57 9.95 -7.09 -1.98
C GLU A 57 9.51 -7.88 -0.74
N ILE A 58 8.88 -7.21 0.25
CA ILE A 58 8.32 -7.87 1.44
C ILE A 58 7.24 -8.89 1.05
N ALA A 59 6.38 -8.57 0.09
CA ALA A 59 5.34 -9.48 -0.38
C ALA A 59 5.93 -10.74 -1.03
N LYS A 60 6.99 -10.60 -1.83
CA LYS A 60 7.71 -11.74 -2.43
C LYS A 60 8.35 -12.63 -1.36
N ILE A 61 9.03 -12.03 -0.38
CA ILE A 61 9.65 -12.78 0.72
C ILE A 61 8.60 -13.58 1.50
N ARG A 62 7.43 -12.98 1.78
CA ARG A 62 6.32 -13.68 2.45
C ARG A 62 5.84 -14.89 1.65
N GLU A 63 5.65 -14.72 0.34
CA GLU A 63 5.23 -15.82 -0.54
C GLU A 63 6.26 -16.95 -0.59
N GLU A 64 7.57 -16.63 -0.61
CA GLU A 64 8.65 -17.63 -0.57
C GLU A 64 8.69 -18.39 0.75
N LEU A 65 8.50 -17.70 1.89
CA LEU A 65 8.43 -18.32 3.20
C LEU A 65 7.21 -19.25 3.33
N GLU A 66 6.04 -18.80 2.88
CA GLU A 66 4.81 -19.60 2.89
C GLU A 66 4.97 -20.89 2.07
N LYS A 67 5.68 -20.85 0.93
CA LYS A 67 5.98 -22.04 0.12
C LYS A 67 6.98 -22.98 0.79
N ALA A 68 7.95 -22.44 1.52
CA ALA A 68 8.97 -23.23 2.22
C ALA A 68 8.41 -23.93 3.47
N GLU A 69 7.32 -23.42 4.06
CA GLU A 69 6.66 -24.01 5.22
C GLU A 69 5.70 -25.18 4.87
N VAL A 70 5.35 -25.37 3.59
CA VAL A 70 4.57 -26.54 3.15
C VAL A 70 5.50 -27.78 3.16
N PRO A 71 5.27 -28.79 4.01
CA PRO A 71 6.06 -30.01 3.96
C PRO A 71 5.84 -30.67 2.60
N GLU A 72 6.91 -31.01 1.89
CA GLU A 72 6.83 -31.96 0.78
C GLU A 72 6.36 -33.30 1.38
N VAL A 73 5.05 -33.58 1.34
CA VAL A 73 4.52 -34.91 1.67
C VAL A 73 4.96 -35.82 0.52
N PRO A 74 5.84 -36.80 0.76
CA PRO A 74 6.21 -37.75 -0.28
C PRO A 74 4.93 -38.46 -0.75
N PRO A 75 4.76 -38.75 -2.05
CA PRO A 75 3.61 -39.51 -2.51
C PRO A 75 3.53 -40.83 -1.74
N GLU A 76 2.40 -41.07 -1.08
CA GLU A 76 2.12 -42.31 -0.37
C GLU A 76 2.29 -43.46 -1.36
N ILE A 77 3.23 -44.37 -1.06
CA ILE A 77 3.41 -45.61 -1.81
C ILE A 77 2.22 -46.50 -1.42
N ILE A 78 1.27 -46.64 -2.33
CA ILE A 78 0.16 -47.57 -2.18
C ILE A 78 0.67 -48.93 -2.66
N ASP A 79 0.92 -49.84 -1.72
CA ASP A 79 1.26 -51.25 -1.97
C ASP A 79 0.08 -52.04 -2.56
#